data_AF-A0A937HB58-F1
#
_entry.id   AF-A0A937HB58-F1
#
_cell.length_a   1.000
_cell.length_b   1.000
_cell.length_c   1.000
_cell.angle_alpha   90.00
_cell.angle_beta   90.00
_cell.angle_gamma   90.00
#
_symmetry.space_group_name_H-M   'P 1'
#
loop_
_entity.id
_entity.type
_entity.pdbx_description
1 polymer ?
#
loop_
_entity_poly.entity_id
_entity_poly.type
_entity_poly.pdbx_seq_one_letter_code
_entity_poly.pdbx_strand_id
1 'polypeptide(L)'
;MGGLDLIVFIGYLLGTLYLSVIFFSKKRTSKSFILGSGKTPQWVVTLSIFATFVSSISYLALPGSAYESNWNAFVFSLSIPIAALITVKYFVPVYRKINSSSAYTFLEQRFGPWAKIYASLCYIATQMMRVGTIIYLLALAINMILDWDMVTVIVFTGVFVTAYTIIGGIEAVLWTDAIQAIILILGAVFCVVILI
;
A
#
# COMPACT_ATOMS: atom_id res chain seq x y z
N MET A 1 21.12 -0.76 -16.28
CA MET A 1 21.01 0.39 -15.36
C MET A 1 22.24 1.26 -15.49
N GLY A 2 22.07 2.57 -15.66
CA GLY A 2 23.16 3.51 -15.50
C GLY A 2 23.58 3.60 -14.03
N GLY A 3 24.80 4.10 -13.76
CA GLY A 3 25.29 4.28 -12.39
C GLY A 3 24.40 5.22 -11.55
N LEU A 4 23.81 6.24 -12.18
CA LEU A 4 22.88 7.17 -11.53
C LEU A 4 21.57 6.48 -11.10
N ASP A 5 20.98 5.64 -11.95
CA ASP A 5 19.74 4.91 -11.63
C ASP A 5 19.93 4.02 -10.40
N LEU A 6 21.10 3.37 -10.30
CA LEU A 6 21.43 2.50 -9.18
C LEU A 6 21.63 3.28 -7.89
N ILE A 7 22.25 4.46 -7.94
CA ILE A 7 22.38 5.34 -6.77
C ILE A 7 21.01 5.80 -6.28
N VAL A 8 20.13 6.24 -7.19
CA VAL A 8 18.76 6.66 -6.84
C VAL A 8 17.97 5.50 -6.23
N PHE A 9 18.06 4.31 -6.83
CA PHE A 9 17.39 3.11 -6.34
C PHE A 9 17.87 2.70 -4.94
N ILE A 10 19.17 2.61 -4.72
CA ILE A 10 19.74 2.27 -3.40
C ILE A 10 19.41 3.36 -2.38
N GLY A 11 19.50 4.63 -2.77
CA GLY A 11 19.13 5.77 -1.92
C GLY A 11 17.68 5.70 -1.48
N TYR A 12 16.76 5.33 -2.38
CA TYR A 12 15.35 5.10 -2.04
C TYR A 12 15.18 3.94 -1.04
N LEU A 13 15.81 2.79 -1.28
CA LEU A 13 15.74 1.66 -0.34
C LEU A 13 16.27 2.03 1.05
N LEU A 14 17.44 2.66 1.11
CA LEU A 14 18.02 3.11 2.38
C LEU A 14 17.15 4.17 3.05
N GLY A 15 16.54 5.09 2.30
CA GLY A 15 15.60 6.08 2.83
C GLY A 15 14.38 5.44 3.49
N THR A 16 13.77 4.43 2.85
CA THR A 16 12.62 3.70 3.42
C THR A 16 12.99 2.92 4.69
N LEU A 17 14.17 2.29 4.73
CA LEU A 17 14.67 1.63 5.93
C LEU A 17 14.96 2.64 7.05
N TYR A 18 15.60 3.76 6.72
CA TYR A 18 15.94 4.81 7.67
C TYR A 18 14.69 5.39 8.34
N LEU A 19 13.64 5.69 7.56
CA LEU A 19 12.36 6.13 8.10
C LEU A 19 11.75 5.08 9.03
N SER A 20 11.77 3.81 8.62
CA SER A 20 11.28 2.70 9.46
C SER A 20 12.03 2.60 10.79
N VAL A 21 13.34 2.88 10.80
CA VAL A 21 14.16 2.88 12.02
C VAL A 21 13.95 4.15 12.87
N ILE A 22 13.68 5.32 12.27
CA ILE A 22 13.36 6.53 13.07
C ILE A 22 12.07 6.33 13.85
N PHE A 23 11.05 5.78 13.20
CA PHE A 23 9.75 5.51 13.83
C PHE A 23 9.77 4.22 14.68
N PHE A 24 10.90 3.52 14.74
CA PHE A 24 11.11 2.40 15.66
C PHE A 24 11.19 2.89 17.11
N SER A 25 10.06 2.82 17.82
CA SER A 25 10.02 3.11 19.25
C SER A 25 10.38 1.88 20.09
N LYS A 26 11.34 2.04 21.01
CA LYS A 26 11.76 0.99 21.98
C LYS A 26 10.69 0.65 23.03
N LYS A 27 9.64 1.47 23.19
CA LYS A 27 8.55 1.26 24.17
C LYS A 27 7.27 0.77 23.47
N ARG A 28 7.27 -0.46 22.94
CA ARG A 28 6.10 -1.02 22.23
C ARG A 28 5.05 -1.55 23.19
N THR A 29 3.85 -0.98 23.13
CA THR A 29 2.62 -1.73 23.44
C THR A 29 2.01 -2.22 22.14
N SER A 30 1.41 -3.42 22.11
CA SER A 30 0.75 -3.97 20.91
C SER A 30 -0.28 -2.99 20.31
N LYS A 31 -0.93 -2.20 21.17
CA LYS A 31 -1.84 -1.12 20.77
C LYS A 31 -1.15 -0.03 19.95
N SER A 32 0.02 0.47 20.40
CA SER A 32 0.80 1.48 19.68
C SER A 32 1.35 0.99 18.33
N PHE A 33 1.64 -0.31 18.21
CA PHE A 33 2.13 -0.90 16.96
C PHE A 33 1.03 -0.98 15.89
N ILE A 34 -0.22 -1.27 16.30
CA ILE A 34 -1.36 -1.48 15.40
C ILE A 34 -2.11 -0.18 15.11
N LEU A 35 -2.31 0.68 16.12
CA LEU A 35 -3.11 1.91 16.01
C LEU A 35 -2.26 3.18 15.84
N GLY A 36 -0.96 3.11 16.10
CA GLY A 36 -0.08 4.29 16.18
C GLY A 36 -0.31 5.11 17.45
N SER A 37 0.43 6.20 17.58
CA SER A 37 0.33 7.16 18.71
C SER A 37 -0.85 8.11 18.59
N GLY A 38 -1.57 8.09 17.46
CA GLY A 38 -2.68 9.00 17.15
C GLY A 38 -2.23 10.42 16.81
N LYS A 39 -0.92 10.68 16.68
CA LYS A 39 -0.35 12.00 16.38
C LYS A 39 0.06 12.18 14.91
N THR A 40 -0.20 11.20 14.06
CA THR A 40 0.15 11.27 12.64
C THR A 40 -0.64 12.39 11.94
N PRO A 41 0.03 13.30 11.21
CA PRO A 41 -0.65 14.37 10.49
C PRO A 41 -1.68 13.84 9.50
N GLN A 42 -2.81 14.54 9.34
CA GLN A 42 -3.92 14.10 8.49
C GLN A 42 -3.52 13.88 7.04
N TRP A 43 -2.66 14.75 6.49
CA TRP A 43 -2.18 14.63 5.11
C TRP A 43 -1.39 13.32 4.87
N VAL A 44 -0.62 12.86 5.86
CA VAL A 44 0.13 11.59 5.80
C VAL A 44 -0.85 10.43 5.77
N VAL A 45 -1.87 10.45 6.63
CA VAL A 45 -2.90 9.41 6.68
C VAL A 45 -3.67 9.35 5.36
N THR A 46 -4.06 10.49 4.80
CA THR A 46 -4.79 10.54 3.53
C THR A 46 -3.94 10.03 2.37
N LEU A 47 -2.67 10.45 2.27
CA LEU A 47 -1.77 9.97 1.22
C LEU A 47 -1.43 8.49 1.37
N SER A 48 -1.30 7.97 2.60
CA SER A 48 -1.09 6.52 2.80
C SER A 48 -2.31 5.69 2.42
N ILE A 49 -3.52 6.15 2.76
CA ILE A 49 -4.76 5.50 2.29
C ILE A 49 -4.77 5.47 0.75
N PHE A 50 -4.43 6.58 0.10
CA PHE A 50 -4.31 6.63 -1.36
C PHE A 50 -3.24 5.66 -1.88
N ALA A 51 -2.03 5.67 -1.31
CA ALA A 51 -0.94 4.78 -1.66
C ALA A 51 -1.37 3.31 -1.57
N THR A 52 -2.16 2.95 -0.55
CA THR A 52 -2.68 1.59 -0.36
C THR A 52 -3.59 1.13 -1.50
N PHE A 53 -4.24 2.05 -2.23
CA PHE A 53 -5.03 1.72 -3.43
C PHE A 53 -4.19 1.66 -4.70
N VAL A 54 -3.06 2.36 -4.74
CA VAL A 54 -2.15 2.35 -5.89
C VAL A 54 -1.16 1.19 -5.76
N SER A 55 -0.97 0.43 -6.83
CA SER A 55 -0.04 -0.70 -6.82
C SER A 55 0.58 -0.90 -8.21
N SER A 56 1.51 -1.85 -8.34
CA SER A 56 2.07 -2.24 -9.63
C SER A 56 0.99 -2.64 -10.64
N ILE A 57 -0.14 -3.21 -10.18
CA ILE A 57 -1.31 -3.48 -11.02
C ILE A 57 -1.83 -2.17 -11.63
N SER A 58 -2.09 -1.18 -10.78
CA SER A 58 -2.63 0.11 -11.21
C SER A 58 -1.64 0.91 -12.06
N TYR A 59 -0.35 0.81 -11.77
CA TYR A 59 0.69 1.63 -12.39
C TYR A 59 1.21 1.06 -13.72
N LEU A 60 1.23 -0.27 -13.89
CA LEU A 60 1.74 -0.92 -15.10
C LEU A 60 0.62 -1.59 -15.91
N ALA A 61 -0.24 -2.37 -15.26
CA ALA A 61 -1.25 -3.17 -15.98
C ALA A 61 -2.39 -2.32 -16.54
N LEU A 62 -2.85 -1.28 -15.82
CA LEU A 62 -3.95 -0.43 -16.32
C LEU A 62 -3.54 0.41 -17.54
N PRO A 63 -2.40 1.12 -17.56
CA PRO A 63 -1.95 1.81 -18.76
C PRO A 63 -1.66 0.85 -19.91
N GLY A 64 -1.06 -0.32 -19.63
CA GLY A 64 -0.82 -1.36 -20.64
C GLY A 64 -2.12 -1.86 -21.27
N SER A 65 -3.13 -2.17 -20.46
CA SER A 65 -4.46 -2.57 -20.93
C SER A 65 -5.15 -1.46 -21.73
N ALA A 66 -5.01 -0.20 -21.32
CA ALA A 66 -5.56 0.94 -22.06
C ALA A 66 -4.87 1.18 -23.41
N TYR A 67 -3.57 0.89 -23.49
CA TYR A 67 -2.80 0.95 -24.73
C TYR A 67 -3.18 -0.18 -25.69
N GLU A 68 -3.35 -1.41 -25.19
CA GLU A 68 -3.72 -2.57 -26.01
C GLU A 68 -5.19 -2.57 -26.44
N SER A 69 -6.08 -2.01 -25.61
CA SER A 69 -7.53 -2.12 -25.80
C SER A 69 -8.26 -0.78 -25.70
N ASN A 70 -8.83 -0.46 -24.54
CA ASN A 70 -9.66 0.71 -24.31
C ASN A 70 -9.63 1.16 -22.85
N TRP A 71 -10.35 2.24 -22.56
CA TRP A 71 -10.34 2.89 -21.25
C TRP A 71 -11.40 2.35 -20.29
N ASN A 72 -11.94 1.15 -20.51
CA ASN A 72 -13.00 0.60 -19.65
C ASN A 72 -12.58 0.51 -18.17
N ALA A 73 -11.33 0.14 -17.90
CA ALA A 73 -10.81 0.07 -16.54
C ALA A 73 -10.81 1.44 -15.81
N PHE A 74 -10.71 2.56 -16.56
CA PHE A 74 -10.83 3.91 -15.99
C PHE A 74 -12.24 4.18 -15.45
N VAL A 75 -13.28 3.63 -16.07
CA VAL A 75 -14.67 3.79 -15.61
C VAL A 75 -14.85 3.23 -14.20
N PHE A 76 -14.22 2.09 -13.90
CA PHE A 76 -14.22 1.54 -12.55
C PHE A 76 -13.55 2.50 -11.54
N SER A 77 -12.43 3.12 -11.91
CA SER A 77 -11.72 4.08 -11.06
C SER A 77 -12.57 5.31 -10.69
N LEU A 78 -13.49 5.75 -11.57
CA LEU A 78 -14.42 6.84 -11.28
C LEU A 78 -15.44 6.51 -10.18
N SER A 79 -15.66 5.23 -9.87
CA SER A 79 -16.54 4.82 -8.76
C SER A 79 -15.88 5.01 -7.38
N ILE A 80 -14.54 5.02 -7.32
CA ILE A 80 -13.78 5.05 -6.06
C ILE A 80 -14.05 6.33 -5.24
N PRO A 81 -14.02 7.55 -5.83
CA PRO A 81 -14.36 8.77 -5.09
C PRO A 81 -15.77 8.75 -4.50
N ILE A 82 -16.76 8.23 -5.24
CA ILE A 82 -18.14 8.13 -4.77
C ILE A 82 -18.23 7.16 -3.59
N ALA A 83 -17.60 5.99 -3.71
CA ALA A 83 -17.51 5.02 -2.63
C ALA A 83 -16.82 5.60 -1.38
N ALA A 84 -15.77 6.42 -1.57
CA ALA A 84 -15.07 7.09 -0.48
C ALA A 84 -15.99 8.09 0.25
N LEU A 85 -16.76 8.91 -0.48
CA LEU A 85 -17.72 9.86 0.13
C LEU A 85 -18.78 9.14 0.97
N ILE A 86 -19.34 8.04 0.43
CA ILE A 86 -20.31 7.21 1.15
C ILE A 86 -19.66 6.59 2.41
N THR A 87 -18.44 6.08 2.28
CA THR A 87 -17.70 5.46 3.39
C THR A 87 -17.44 6.46 4.51
N VAL A 88 -16.98 7.67 4.18
CA VAL A 88 -16.71 8.74 5.15
C VAL A 88 -18.00 9.17 5.87
N LYS A 89 -19.12 9.29 5.15
CA LYS A 89 -20.38 9.76 5.73
C LYS A 89 -21.05 8.71 6.62
N TYR A 90 -21.08 7.45 6.20
CA TYR A 90 -21.91 6.42 6.87
C TYR A 90 -21.11 5.42 7.69
N PHE A 91 -19.92 5.01 7.23
CA PHE A 91 -19.18 3.90 7.85
C PHE A 91 -18.15 4.40 8.87
N VAL A 92 -17.39 5.46 8.55
CA VAL A 92 -16.37 6.00 9.46
C VAL A 92 -16.92 6.36 10.85
N PRO A 93 -18.10 7.02 11.00
CA PRO A 93 -18.65 7.33 12.31
C PRO A 93 -19.00 6.08 13.13
N VAL A 94 -19.43 5.00 12.48
CA VAL A 94 -19.75 3.73 13.13
C VAL A 94 -18.48 3.08 13.67
N TYR A 95 -17.44 2.94 12.83
CA TYR A 95 -16.19 2.31 13.24
C TYR A 95 -15.44 3.10 14.32
N ARG A 96 -15.51 4.45 14.29
CA ARG A 96 -14.91 5.28 15.34
C ARG A 96 -15.56 5.08 16.71
N LYS A 97 -16.87 4.76 16.78
CA LYS A 97 -17.57 4.51 18.06
C LYS A 97 -17.15 3.18 18.71
N ILE A 98 -16.81 2.17 17.90
CA ILE A 98 -16.44 0.83 18.37
C ILE A 98 -15.06 0.82 19.04
N ASN A 99 -14.18 1.76 18.64
CA ASN A 99 -12.84 1.95 19.21
C ASN A 99 -12.04 0.63 19.34
N SER A 100 -12.14 -0.23 18.32
CA SER A 100 -11.41 -1.48 18.21
C SER A 100 -10.30 -1.35 17.17
N SER A 101 -9.20 -2.09 17.36
CA SER A 101 -8.14 -2.23 16.37
C SER A 101 -8.54 -3.03 15.14
N SER A 102 -9.65 -3.78 15.21
CA SER A 102 -10.16 -4.56 14.08
C SER A 102 -11.50 -4.01 13.61
N ALA A 103 -11.59 -3.71 12.31
CA ALA A 103 -12.87 -3.38 11.68
C ALA A 103 -13.89 -4.53 11.82
N TYR A 104 -13.43 -5.79 11.88
CA TYR A 104 -14.31 -6.95 12.00
C TYR A 104 -14.97 -7.08 13.37
N THR A 105 -14.53 -6.32 14.39
CA THR A 105 -15.24 -6.24 15.68
C THR A 105 -16.67 -5.74 15.52
N PHE A 106 -16.97 -4.93 14.51
CA PHE A 106 -18.35 -4.55 14.21
C PHE A 106 -19.22 -5.76 13.88
N LEU A 107 -18.70 -6.69 13.08
CA LEU A 107 -19.42 -7.91 12.71
C LEU A 107 -19.60 -8.83 13.91
N GLU A 108 -18.60 -8.91 14.79
CA GLU A 108 -18.71 -9.64 16.06
C GLU A 108 -19.84 -9.07 16.94
N GLN A 109 -19.91 -7.76 17.10
CA GLN A 109 -20.97 -7.11 17.89
C GLN A 109 -22.36 -7.28 17.28
N ARG A 110 -22.46 -7.36 15.95
CA ARG A 110 -23.75 -7.42 15.25
C ARG A 110 -24.27 -8.85 15.03
N PHE A 111 -23.39 -9.80 14.71
CA PHE A 111 -23.75 -11.13 14.25
C PHE A 111 -23.11 -12.26 15.09
N GLY A 112 -22.19 -11.92 15.99
CA GLY A 112 -21.48 -12.86 16.86
C GLY A 112 -20.06 -13.20 16.37
N PRO A 113 -19.29 -13.94 17.19
CA PRO A 113 -17.85 -14.18 16.95
C PRO A 113 -17.52 -14.87 15.62
N TRP A 114 -18.41 -15.75 15.14
CA TRP A 114 -18.23 -16.47 13.87
C TRP A 114 -18.10 -15.52 12.68
N ALA A 115 -18.87 -14.42 12.65
CA ALA A 115 -18.88 -13.47 11.54
C ALA A 115 -17.55 -12.71 11.44
N LYS A 116 -16.95 -12.37 12.59
CA LYS A 116 -15.62 -11.76 12.63
C LYS A 116 -14.55 -12.72 12.12
N ILE A 117 -14.59 -13.98 12.56
CA ILE A 117 -13.61 -14.99 12.13
C ILE A 117 -13.72 -15.21 10.62
N TYR A 118 -14.94 -15.40 10.11
CA TYR A 118 -15.21 -15.58 8.69
C TYR A 118 -14.69 -14.40 7.85
N ALA A 119 -15.09 -13.17 8.18
CA ALA A 119 -14.66 -11.98 7.45
C ALA A 119 -13.14 -11.75 7.53
N SER A 120 -12.53 -12.00 8.69
CA SER A 120 -11.07 -11.87 8.87
C SER A 120 -10.32 -12.88 8.01
N LEU A 121 -10.78 -14.13 7.94
CA LEU A 121 -10.17 -15.18 7.11
C LEU A 121 -10.27 -14.83 5.62
N CYS A 122 -11.44 -14.43 5.15
CA CYS A 122 -11.62 -13.99 3.75
C CYS A 122 -10.71 -12.80 3.42
N TYR A 123 -10.57 -11.84 4.33
CA TYR A 123 -9.68 -10.70 4.14
C TYR A 123 -8.20 -11.10 4.08
N ILE A 124 -7.75 -11.97 4.97
CA ILE A 124 -6.36 -12.45 4.96
C ILE A 124 -6.08 -13.20 3.65
N ALA A 125 -6.97 -14.09 3.23
CA ALA A 125 -6.82 -14.85 1.99
C ALA A 125 -6.74 -13.93 0.75
N THR A 126 -7.66 -12.97 0.65
CA THR A 126 -7.67 -12.00 -0.46
C THR A 126 -6.42 -11.10 -0.45
N GLN A 127 -5.93 -10.71 0.72
CA GLN A 127 -4.70 -9.92 0.82
C GLN A 127 -3.45 -10.73 0.46
N MET A 128 -3.38 -12.02 0.84
CA MET A 128 -2.29 -12.89 0.41
C MET A 128 -2.22 -13.01 -1.12
N MET A 129 -3.38 -13.21 -1.77
CA MET A 129 -3.46 -13.24 -3.23
C MET A 129 -3.01 -11.90 -3.84
N ARG A 130 -3.56 -10.79 -3.32
CA ARG A 130 -3.25 -9.44 -3.82
C ARG A 130 -1.76 -9.11 -3.72
N VAL A 131 -1.14 -9.34 -2.55
CA VAL A 131 0.28 -9.05 -2.34
C VAL A 131 1.15 -9.94 -3.25
N GLY A 132 0.78 -11.22 -3.40
CA GLY A 132 1.45 -12.13 -4.34
C GLY A 132 1.44 -11.60 -5.78
N THR A 133 0.28 -11.15 -6.27
CA THR A 133 0.15 -10.55 -7.61
C THR A 133 0.98 -9.27 -7.76
N ILE A 134 1.00 -8.40 -6.74
CA ILE A 134 1.76 -7.15 -6.78
C ILE A 134 3.26 -7.42 -6.90
N ILE A 135 3.81 -8.33 -6.08
CA ILE A 135 5.24 -8.66 -6.10
C ILE A 135 5.60 -9.38 -7.41
N TYR A 136 4.72 -10.25 -7.92
CA TYR A 136 4.94 -10.91 -9.21
C TYR A 136 5.00 -9.91 -10.37
N LEU A 137 4.04 -8.98 -10.46
CA LEU A 137 4.03 -7.97 -11.52
C LEU A 137 5.23 -7.02 -11.43
N LEU A 138 5.66 -6.68 -10.22
CA LEU A 138 6.89 -5.92 -10.01
C LEU A 138 8.11 -6.67 -10.54
N ALA A 139 8.24 -7.96 -10.20
CA ALA A 139 9.34 -8.80 -10.64
C ALA A 139 9.36 -9.00 -12.16
N LEU A 140 8.17 -9.15 -12.77
CA LEU A 140 8.02 -9.23 -14.22
C LEU A 140 8.50 -7.95 -14.91
N ALA A 141 8.13 -6.77 -14.39
CA ALA A 141 8.58 -5.50 -14.93
C ALA A 141 10.10 -5.31 -14.78
N ILE A 142 10.67 -5.67 -13.63
CA ILE A 142 12.11 -5.59 -13.39
C ILE A 142 12.88 -6.54 -14.30
N ASN A 143 12.40 -7.76 -14.49
CA ASN A 143 12.99 -8.72 -15.41
C ASN A 143 13.00 -8.18 -16.85
N MET A 144 11.91 -7.57 -17.33
CA MET A 144 11.86 -7.00 -18.69
C MET A 144 12.83 -5.83 -18.92
N ILE A 145 13.09 -5.01 -17.90
CA ILE A 145 13.90 -3.79 -18.04
C ILE A 145 15.39 -4.06 -17.73
N LEU A 146 15.67 -4.93 -16.75
CA LEU A 146 17.00 -5.14 -16.18
C LEU A 146 17.55 -6.56 -16.39
N ASP A 147 16.73 -7.47 -16.92
CA ASP A 147 17.05 -8.89 -17.10
C ASP A 147 17.42 -9.61 -15.78
N TRP A 148 16.90 -9.12 -14.66
CA TRP A 148 17.10 -9.76 -13.36
C TRP A 148 16.17 -10.96 -13.19
N ASP A 149 16.67 -12.02 -12.57
CA ASP A 149 15.88 -13.21 -12.26
C ASP A 149 14.65 -12.86 -11.39
N MET A 150 13.47 -13.29 -11.84
CA MET A 150 12.21 -12.97 -11.15
C MET A 150 12.17 -13.53 -9.73
N VAL A 151 12.69 -14.74 -9.50
CA VAL A 151 12.65 -15.38 -8.18
C VAL A 151 13.46 -14.55 -7.18
N THR A 152 14.64 -14.11 -7.59
CA THR A 152 15.52 -13.24 -6.80
C THR A 152 14.82 -11.92 -6.43
N VAL A 153 14.16 -11.27 -7.39
CA VAL A 153 13.42 -10.01 -7.16
C VAL A 153 12.25 -10.22 -6.19
N ILE A 154 11.49 -11.30 -6.36
CA ILE A 154 10.36 -11.65 -5.48
C ILE A 154 10.83 -11.85 -4.05
N VAL A 155 11.86 -12.70 -3.85
CA VAL A 155 12.39 -13.02 -2.52
C VAL A 155 12.99 -11.79 -1.87
N PHE A 156 13.82 -11.04 -2.59
CA PHE A 156 14.45 -9.82 -2.08
C PHE A 156 13.40 -8.80 -1.65
N THR A 157 12.44 -8.48 -2.54
CA THR A 157 11.39 -7.48 -2.25
C THR A 157 10.51 -7.93 -1.09
N GLY A 158 10.10 -9.21 -1.08
CA GLY A 158 9.26 -9.76 -0.01
C GLY A 158 9.95 -9.68 1.36
N VAL A 159 11.22 -10.08 1.45
CA VAL A 159 12.01 -9.99 2.68
C VAL A 159 12.22 -8.54 3.09
N PHE A 160 12.61 -7.68 2.16
CA PHE A 160 12.86 -6.26 2.43
C PHE A 160 11.60 -5.55 2.96
N VAL A 161 10.47 -5.73 2.27
CA VAL A 161 9.19 -5.12 2.65
C VAL A 161 8.73 -5.62 4.02
N THR A 162 8.82 -6.92 4.25
CA THR A 162 8.47 -7.53 5.54
C THR A 162 9.35 -6.98 6.67
N ALA A 163 10.66 -6.89 6.45
CA ALA A 163 11.60 -6.41 7.44
C ALA A 163 11.31 -4.96 7.87
N TYR A 164 11.19 -4.03 6.92
CA TYR A 164 10.96 -2.63 7.28
C TYR A 164 9.57 -2.43 7.91
N THR A 165 8.57 -3.21 7.49
CA THR A 165 7.21 -3.13 8.06
C THR A 165 7.18 -3.60 9.52
N ILE A 166 7.86 -4.71 9.84
CA ILE A 166 7.95 -5.23 11.21
C ILE A 166 8.73 -4.28 12.12
N ILE A 167 9.81 -3.68 11.61
CA ILE A 167 10.64 -2.71 12.34
C ILE A 167 9.86 -1.41 12.55
N GLY A 168 9.16 -0.90 11.55
CA GLY A 168 8.53 0.41 11.64
C GLY A 168 7.19 0.44 12.40
N GLY A 169 6.35 -0.59 12.24
CA GLY A 169 4.96 -0.55 12.70
C GLY A 169 4.10 0.43 11.89
N ILE A 170 2.83 0.61 12.29
CA ILE A 170 1.87 1.35 11.45
C ILE A 170 2.28 2.79 11.17
N GLU A 171 2.93 3.50 12.12
CA GLU A 171 3.34 4.90 11.89
C GLU A 171 4.40 5.02 10.80
N ALA A 172 5.40 4.14 10.82
CA ALA A 172 6.41 4.11 9.77
C ALA A 172 5.77 3.82 8.41
N VAL A 173 4.87 2.84 8.35
CA VAL A 173 4.15 2.48 7.12
C VAL A 173 3.38 3.68 6.58
N LEU A 174 2.64 4.40 7.43
CA LEU A 174 1.91 5.60 7.01
C LEU A 174 2.84 6.66 6.38
N TRP A 175 4.02 6.87 6.95
CA TRP A 175 5.00 7.83 6.42
C TRP A 175 5.66 7.35 5.13
N THR A 176 6.10 6.08 5.08
CA THR A 176 6.70 5.52 3.86
C THR A 176 5.70 5.53 2.71
N ASP A 177 4.44 5.16 2.97
CA ASP A 177 3.37 5.17 1.98
C ASP A 177 3.09 6.58 1.46
N ALA A 178 3.02 7.58 2.34
CA ALA A 178 2.75 8.95 1.94
C ALA A 178 3.83 9.50 1.01
N ILE A 179 5.11 9.20 1.30
CA ILE A 179 6.23 9.58 0.46
C ILE A 179 6.20 8.81 -0.87
N GLN A 180 5.90 7.51 -0.84
CA GLN A 180 5.77 6.68 -2.03
C GLN A 180 4.64 7.18 -2.95
N ALA A 181 3.49 7.58 -2.40
CA ALA A 181 2.41 8.17 -3.16
C ALA A 181 2.85 9.43 -3.91
N ILE A 182 3.59 10.33 -3.24
CA ILE A 182 4.11 11.55 -3.88
C ILE A 182 5.07 11.18 -5.01
N ILE A 183 6.00 10.26 -4.78
CA ILE A 183 6.95 9.80 -5.80
C ILE A 183 6.21 9.19 -7.01
N LEU A 184 5.20 8.35 -6.76
CA LEU A 184 4.41 7.72 -7.82
C LEU A 184 3.60 8.74 -8.62
N ILE A 185 2.96 9.72 -7.96
CA ILE A 185 2.20 10.77 -8.64
C ILE A 185 3.14 11.62 -9.50
N LEU A 186 4.27 12.07 -8.95
CA LEU A 186 5.24 12.86 -9.70
C LEU A 186 5.81 12.07 -10.87
N GLY A 187 6.13 10.78 -10.67
CA GLY A 187 6.59 9.88 -11.71
C GLY A 187 5.56 9.72 -12.83
N ALA A 188 4.28 9.51 -12.49
CA ALA A 188 3.22 9.37 -13.48
C ALA A 188 3.03 10.66 -14.29
N VAL A 189 3.00 11.82 -13.63
CA VAL A 189 2.89 13.12 -14.30
C VAL A 189 4.09 13.35 -15.22
N PHE A 190 5.30 13.05 -14.76
CA PHE A 190 6.51 13.18 -15.56
C PHE A 190 6.50 12.29 -16.80
N CYS A 191 6.09 11.03 -16.67
CA CYS A 191 5.90 10.11 -17.80
C CYS A 191 4.91 10.69 -18.82
N VAL A 192 3.76 11.22 -18.38
CA VAL A 192 2.76 11.82 -19.26
C VAL A 192 3.32 13.04 -20.00
N VAL A 193 4.05 13.93 -19.30
CA VAL A 193 4.64 15.13 -19.90
C VAL A 193 5.69 14.80 -20.96
N ILE A 194 6.44 13.70 -20.81
CA ILE A 194 7.42 13.27 -21.81
C ILE A 194 6.76 12.58 -23.00
N LEU A 195 5.65 11.88 -22.78
CA LEU A 195 4.96 11.12 -23.83
C LEU A 195 4.12 12.02 -24.77
N ILE A 196 3.70 13.19 -24.31
CA ILE A 196 2.98 14.21 -25.10
C ILE A 196 3.98 15.08 -25.86
#